data_AF-L9WNP5-F1
#
_entry.id   AF-L9WNP5-F1
#
_cell.length_a   1.000
_cell.length_b   1.000
_cell.length_c   1.000
_cell.angle_alpha   90.00
_cell.angle_beta   90.00
_cell.angle_gamma   90.00
#
_symmetry.space_group_name_H-M   'P 1'
#
loop_
_entity.id
_entity.type
_entity.pdbx_description
1 polymer ?
#
loop_
_entity_poly.entity_id
_entity_poly.type
_entity_poly.pdbx_seq_one_letter_code
_entity_poly.pdbx_strand_id
1 'polypeptide(L)'
;MGREHTPRELLGRAVATVRTEGVLELVHRSVPYLRRRRNRLWKQLLARMGGVPAARAYLRARRWVRPASITDTDPFARLWIDPARIDAQVRTTSKRWGRVVDGGWDRAVFPFDETSAYRSVVAHFQQGTPWSETAEFEQYRDRLEAGEQPKGCTTEDELEARFEELDAICDRIATDGYRSQPELWSDRPEYQRTVFYKWDRTIDPRLDEVTVSIGRDGRLLHSDRGDHRLAIAKLLECRTVPVLVRRRHIHWQSIRAEIAAATRPSDLTAQARRHLEHPDVRDLHEFELSATETETAATSGDRSPATVDE
;
A
#
# COMPACT_ATOMS: atom_id res chain seq x y z
N MET A 1 -14.65 14.31 1.27
CA MET A 1 -14.66 14.58 -0.19
C MET A 1 -13.70 15.73 -0.48
N GLY A 2 -13.34 16.03 -1.73
CA GLY A 2 -12.72 17.33 -2.05
C GLY A 2 -13.67 18.06 -2.98
N ARG A 3 -14.40 19.05 -2.46
CA ARG A 3 -15.36 19.85 -3.23
C ARG A 3 -14.69 20.31 -4.53
N GLU A 4 -15.25 19.95 -5.67
CA GLU A 4 -14.76 20.50 -6.94
C GLU A 4 -15.09 21.98 -6.95
N HIS A 5 -14.07 22.81 -6.81
CA HIS A 5 -14.26 24.24 -6.83
C HIS A 5 -14.64 24.68 -8.24
N THR A 6 -15.72 25.45 -8.32
CA THR A 6 -16.09 26.09 -9.58
C THR A 6 -14.96 27.03 -10.03
N PRO A 7 -14.82 27.32 -11.33
CA PRO A 7 -13.83 28.29 -11.80
C PRO A 7 -13.93 29.64 -11.08
N ARG A 8 -15.15 30.06 -10.71
CA ARG A 8 -15.41 31.29 -9.93
C ARG A 8 -14.89 31.18 -8.50
N GLU A 9 -15.13 30.07 -7.80
CA GLU A 9 -14.59 29.84 -6.45
C GLU A 9 -13.05 29.82 -6.44
N LEU A 10 -12.43 29.17 -7.44
CA LEU A 10 -10.97 29.15 -7.59
C LEU A 10 -10.40 30.53 -7.84
N LEU A 11 -11.05 31.32 -8.71
CA LEU A 11 -10.64 32.69 -8.99
C LEU A 11 -10.78 33.58 -7.75
N GLY A 12 -11.88 33.46 -7.01
CA GLY A 12 -12.10 34.21 -5.77
C GLY A 12 -11.03 33.89 -4.73
N ARG A 13 -10.71 32.60 -4.52
CA ARG A 13 -9.62 32.18 -3.62
C ARG A 13 -8.25 32.64 -4.11
N ALA A 14 -8.00 32.62 -5.41
CA ALA A 14 -6.75 33.08 -5.98
C ALA A 14 -6.54 34.59 -5.73
N VAL A 15 -7.57 35.39 -5.97
CA VAL A 15 -7.56 36.84 -5.71
C VAL A 15 -7.38 37.13 -4.22
N ALA A 16 -8.11 36.42 -3.35
CA ALA A 16 -7.97 36.57 -1.90
C ALA A 16 -6.54 36.26 -1.43
N THR A 17 -5.98 35.11 -1.84
CA THR A 17 -4.60 34.70 -1.49
C THR A 17 -3.57 35.72 -1.97
N VAL A 18 -3.70 36.24 -3.19
CA VAL A 18 -2.77 37.26 -3.72
C VAL A 18 -2.83 38.55 -2.89
N ARG A 19 -4.02 38.95 -2.44
CA ARG A 19 -4.21 40.17 -1.64
C ARG A 19 -3.68 40.03 -0.21
N THR A 20 -3.83 38.86 0.41
CA THR A 20 -3.48 38.66 1.83
C THR A 20 -2.05 38.16 2.02
N GLU A 21 -1.57 37.30 1.12
CA GLU A 21 -0.34 36.50 1.32
C GLU A 21 0.62 36.58 0.13
N GLY A 22 0.20 37.24 -0.96
CA GLY A 22 1.03 37.49 -2.13
C GLY A 22 1.01 36.38 -3.19
N VAL A 23 1.71 36.65 -4.30
CA VAL A 23 1.70 35.80 -5.50
C VAL A 23 2.46 34.49 -5.30
N LEU A 24 3.55 34.50 -4.50
CA LEU A 24 4.32 33.29 -4.21
C LEU A 24 3.47 32.25 -3.48
N GLU A 25 2.66 32.68 -2.51
CA GLU A 25 1.76 31.78 -1.78
C GLU A 25 0.64 31.26 -2.68
N LEU A 26 0.12 32.08 -3.60
CA LEU A 26 -0.81 31.60 -4.62
C LEU A 26 -0.20 30.45 -5.44
N VAL A 27 1.04 30.60 -5.91
CA VAL A 27 1.73 29.54 -6.66
C VAL A 27 1.93 28.30 -5.79
N HIS A 28 2.37 28.48 -4.54
CA HIS A 28 2.58 27.41 -3.58
C HIS A 28 1.29 26.59 -3.35
N ARG A 29 0.13 27.24 -3.19
CA ARG A 29 -1.17 26.58 -3.01
C ARG A 29 -1.74 26.00 -4.30
N SER A 30 -1.51 26.66 -5.43
CA SER A 30 -2.09 26.28 -6.73
C SER A 30 -1.42 25.06 -7.35
N VAL A 31 -0.09 24.94 -7.23
CA VAL A 31 0.67 23.85 -7.87
C VAL A 31 0.22 22.46 -7.39
N PRO A 32 0.09 22.17 -6.07
CA PRO A 32 -0.44 20.90 -5.58
C PRO A 32 -1.88 20.65 -6.04
N TYR A 33 -2.73 21.69 -6.05
CA TYR A 33 -4.10 21.59 -6.52
C TYR A 33 -4.18 21.17 -8.00
N LEU A 34 -3.45 21.86 -8.88
CA LEU A 34 -3.40 21.55 -10.32
C LEU A 34 -2.81 20.16 -10.57
N ARG A 35 -1.75 19.77 -9.86
CA ARG A 35 -1.17 18.42 -9.94
C ARG A 35 -2.18 17.34 -9.53
N ARG A 36 -2.96 17.56 -8.46
CA ARG A 36 -4.04 16.64 -8.04
C ARG A 36 -5.13 16.54 -9.10
N ARG A 37 -5.62 17.68 -9.61
CA ARG A 37 -6.66 17.73 -10.66
C ARG A 37 -6.21 17.01 -11.93
N ARG A 38 -5.00 17.29 -12.42
CA ARG A 38 -4.40 16.62 -13.57
C ARG A 38 -4.32 15.10 -13.35
N ASN A 39 -3.83 14.64 -12.20
CA ASN A 39 -3.74 13.21 -11.89
C ASN A 39 -5.12 12.54 -11.85
N ARG A 40 -6.15 13.24 -11.36
CA ARG A 40 -7.54 12.76 -11.35
C ARG A 40 -8.07 12.58 -12.77
N LEU A 41 -7.94 13.60 -13.61
CA LEU A 41 -8.35 13.56 -15.02
C LEU A 41 -7.63 12.43 -15.79
N TRP A 42 -6.33 12.25 -15.56
CA TRP A 42 -5.59 11.13 -16.17
C TRP A 42 -6.14 9.75 -15.76
N LYS A 43 -6.49 9.56 -14.48
CA LYS A 43 -7.08 8.30 -14.03
C LYS A 43 -8.46 8.07 -14.66
N GLN A 44 -9.29 9.10 -14.74
CA GLN A 44 -10.59 9.03 -15.40
C GLN A 44 -10.47 8.71 -16.89
N LEU A 45 -9.46 9.28 -17.56
CA LEU A 45 -9.17 8.96 -18.96
C LEU A 45 -8.77 7.50 -19.11
N LEU A 46 -7.84 7.00 -18.28
CA LEU A 46 -7.44 5.59 -18.30
C LEU A 46 -8.62 4.65 -18.01
N ALA A 47 -9.48 5.00 -17.05
CA ALA A 47 -10.70 4.25 -16.75
C ALA A 47 -11.61 4.16 -17.99
N ARG A 48 -11.85 5.28 -18.70
CA ARG A 48 -12.65 5.32 -19.94
C ARG A 48 -12.01 4.57 -21.11
N MET A 49 -10.69 4.53 -21.18
CA MET A 49 -9.95 3.81 -22.24
C MET A 49 -9.80 2.30 -21.97
N GLY A 50 -10.52 1.75 -20.99
CA GLY A 50 -10.48 0.32 -20.67
C GLY A 50 -9.78 -0.03 -19.36
N GLY A 51 -9.55 0.93 -18.46
CA GLY A 51 -9.13 0.67 -17.08
C GLY A 51 -7.73 0.08 -16.95
N VAL A 52 -7.63 -1.10 -16.31
CA VAL A 52 -6.36 -1.78 -16.03
C VAL A 52 -5.54 -2.08 -17.30
N PRO A 53 -6.09 -2.68 -18.38
CA PRO A 53 -5.40 -2.81 -19.66
C PRO A 53 -4.77 -1.52 -20.19
N ALA A 54 -5.52 -0.41 -20.21
CA ALA A 54 -4.99 0.88 -20.67
C ALA A 54 -3.87 1.39 -19.77
N ALA A 55 -4.00 1.23 -18.46
CA ALA A 55 -2.97 1.60 -17.51
C ALA A 55 -1.70 0.76 -17.65
N ARG A 56 -1.81 -0.54 -17.95
CA ARG A 56 -0.66 -1.41 -18.27
C ARG A 56 0.06 -0.92 -19.52
N ALA A 57 -0.66 -0.67 -20.61
CA ALA A 57 -0.09 -0.16 -21.84
C ALA A 57 0.63 1.18 -21.62
N TYR A 58 0.01 2.09 -20.87
CA TYR A 58 0.62 3.36 -20.48
C TYR A 58 1.93 3.18 -19.68
N LEU A 59 1.95 2.28 -18.70
CA LEU A 59 3.14 2.04 -17.88
C LEU A 59 4.26 1.35 -18.68
N ARG A 60 3.93 0.43 -19.58
CA ARG A 60 4.88 -0.18 -20.53
C ARG A 60 5.53 0.88 -21.43
N ALA A 61 4.72 1.75 -22.04
CA ALA A 61 5.22 2.86 -22.85
C ALA A 61 6.11 3.81 -22.04
N ARG A 62 5.73 4.14 -20.80
CA ARG A 62 6.56 4.97 -19.91
C ARG A 62 7.84 4.31 -19.47
N ARG A 63 7.85 2.99 -19.30
CA ARG A 63 9.07 2.23 -19.01
C ARG A 63 10.03 2.29 -20.19
N TRP A 64 9.54 2.17 -21.42
CA TRP A 64 10.38 2.30 -22.61
C TRP A 64 11.10 3.65 -22.67
N VAL A 65 10.42 4.74 -22.31
CA VAL A 65 11.02 6.10 -22.26
C VAL A 65 11.89 6.31 -21.01
N ARG A 66 11.54 5.71 -19.87
CA ARG A 66 12.21 5.93 -18.58
C ARG A 66 12.37 4.64 -17.77
N PRO A 67 13.24 3.71 -18.22
CA PRO A 67 13.31 2.36 -17.67
C PRO A 67 13.72 2.34 -16.20
N ALA A 68 14.62 3.23 -15.78
CA ALA A 68 15.06 3.31 -14.37
C ALA A 68 13.97 3.80 -13.39
N SER A 69 12.86 4.36 -13.88
CA SER A 69 11.83 4.98 -13.04
C SER A 69 10.53 4.18 -12.92
N ILE A 70 10.40 3.13 -13.74
CA ILE A 70 9.21 2.27 -13.84
C ILE A 70 9.65 0.82 -13.73
N THR A 71 8.96 0.09 -12.87
CA THR A 71 9.26 -1.32 -12.59
C THR A 71 9.04 -2.19 -13.83
N ASP A 72 9.76 -3.30 -13.91
CA ASP A 72 9.71 -4.31 -14.96
C ASP A 72 8.51 -5.27 -14.86
N THR A 73 7.93 -5.40 -13.67
CA THR A 73 6.76 -6.26 -13.41
C THR A 73 5.42 -5.53 -13.56
N ASP A 74 4.31 -6.28 -13.68
CA ASP A 74 2.97 -5.71 -13.70
C ASP A 74 2.62 -5.13 -12.32
N PRO A 75 2.46 -3.81 -12.18
CA PRO A 75 2.12 -3.20 -10.88
C PRO A 75 0.69 -3.46 -10.42
N PHE A 76 -0.14 -4.09 -11.27
CA PHE A 76 -1.50 -4.51 -10.94
C PHE A 76 -1.61 -6.01 -10.64
N ALA A 77 -0.49 -6.76 -10.71
CA ALA A 77 -0.43 -8.12 -10.22
C ALA A 77 -0.50 -8.12 -8.68
N ARG A 78 -1.30 -9.04 -8.13
CA ARG A 78 -1.43 -9.23 -6.69
C ARG A 78 -0.40 -10.22 -6.21
N LEU A 79 0.26 -9.88 -5.11
CA LEU A 79 1.07 -10.83 -4.36
C LEU A 79 0.25 -11.33 -3.18
N TRP A 80 0.19 -12.64 -2.99
CA TRP A 80 -0.42 -13.25 -1.81
C TRP A 80 0.66 -13.43 -0.76
N ILE A 81 0.54 -12.72 0.35
CA ILE A 81 1.55 -12.70 1.41
C ILE A 81 0.92 -12.90 2.77
N ASP A 82 1.68 -13.49 3.69
CA ASP A 82 1.34 -13.49 5.10
C ASP A 82 1.30 -12.04 5.63
N PRO A 83 0.16 -11.57 6.17
CA PRO A 83 0.04 -10.22 6.71
C PRO A 83 1.01 -9.96 7.89
N ALA A 84 1.47 -10.98 8.61
CA ALA A 84 2.48 -10.84 9.67
C ALA A 84 3.81 -10.27 9.15
N ARG A 85 4.15 -10.51 7.87
CA ARG A 85 5.36 -9.97 7.22
C ARG A 85 5.35 -8.45 7.01
N ILE A 86 4.21 -7.79 7.21
CA ILE A 86 4.07 -6.34 7.10
C ILE A 86 4.08 -5.74 8.50
N ASP A 87 5.24 -5.36 9.01
CA ASP A 87 5.43 -4.90 10.39
C ASP A 87 5.46 -3.37 10.53
N ALA A 88 5.63 -2.64 9.42
CA ALA A 88 5.76 -1.19 9.42
C ALA A 88 5.06 -0.51 8.25
N GLN A 89 4.76 0.77 8.42
CA GLN A 89 4.17 1.65 7.42
C GLN A 89 5.15 2.74 6.98
N VAL A 90 5.18 3.04 5.69
CA VAL A 90 5.96 4.19 5.18
C VAL A 90 5.32 5.52 5.60
N ARG A 91 6.15 6.47 6.04
CA ARG A 91 5.68 7.84 6.34
C ARG A 91 5.23 8.60 5.09
N THR A 92 5.83 8.29 3.94
CA THR A 92 5.53 8.95 2.67
C THR A 92 4.92 7.97 1.68
N THR A 93 3.61 7.99 1.48
CA THR A 93 2.94 7.02 0.59
C THR A 93 3.18 7.35 -0.89
N SER A 94 3.20 6.32 -1.74
CA SER A 94 3.23 6.50 -3.20
C SER A 94 1.82 6.40 -3.78
N LYS A 95 1.30 7.51 -4.31
CA LYS A 95 0.00 7.53 -5.01
C LYS A 95 0.09 7.09 -6.48
N ARG A 96 1.29 6.74 -6.95
CA ARG A 96 1.57 6.31 -8.33
C ARG A 96 1.90 4.82 -8.35
N TRP A 97 1.45 4.15 -9.39
CA TRP A 97 1.69 2.73 -9.64
C TRP A 97 3.03 2.50 -10.34
N GLY A 98 3.65 1.35 -10.04
CA GLY A 98 4.80 0.82 -10.78
C GLY A 98 6.06 1.67 -10.71
N ARG A 99 6.26 2.44 -9.65
CA ARG A 99 7.42 3.34 -9.54
C ARG A 99 8.64 2.63 -8.98
N VAL A 100 9.80 2.93 -9.55
CA VAL A 100 11.11 2.67 -8.95
C VAL A 100 11.59 4.01 -8.37
N VAL A 101 11.95 4.02 -7.09
CA VAL A 101 12.24 5.25 -6.34
C VAL A 101 13.44 5.01 -5.43
N ASP A 102 14.44 5.86 -5.55
CA ASP A 102 15.61 5.90 -4.65
C ASP A 102 15.35 6.78 -3.41
N GLY A 103 16.29 6.80 -2.47
CA GLY A 103 16.29 7.65 -1.28
C GLY A 103 16.01 6.91 0.03
N GLY A 104 15.71 7.65 1.10
CA GLY A 104 15.51 7.10 2.45
C GLY A 104 14.07 6.78 2.83
N TRP A 105 13.14 6.71 1.87
CA TRP A 105 11.71 6.60 2.15
C TRP A 105 11.32 5.28 2.84
N ASP A 106 12.10 4.24 2.65
CA ASP A 106 11.94 2.90 3.23
C ASP A 106 12.51 2.79 4.66
N ARG A 107 13.34 3.76 5.06
CA ARG A 107 13.84 3.92 6.43
C ARG A 107 12.94 4.83 7.26
N ALA A 108 12.29 5.80 6.62
CA ALA A 108 11.31 6.67 7.24
C ALA A 108 9.97 5.94 7.42
N VAL A 109 9.95 5.01 8.38
CA VAL A 109 8.80 4.16 8.70
C VAL A 109 8.33 4.39 10.14
N PHE A 110 7.21 3.77 10.49
CA PHE A 110 6.72 3.61 11.86
C PHE A 110 6.05 2.24 12.00
N PRO A 111 6.06 1.63 13.19
CA PRO A 111 5.43 0.33 13.41
C PRO A 111 3.95 0.35 13.01
N PHE A 112 3.49 -0.70 12.33
CA PHE A 112 2.12 -0.76 11.82
C PHE A 112 1.09 -0.94 12.95
N ASP A 113 1.46 -1.68 13.98
CA ASP A 113 0.68 -1.88 15.21
C ASP A 113 0.51 -0.60 16.05
N GLU A 114 1.37 0.40 15.84
CA GLU A 114 1.23 1.73 16.43
C GLU A 114 0.33 2.68 15.63
N THR A 115 -0.14 2.28 14.45
CA THR A 115 -1.07 3.09 13.65
C THR A 115 -2.39 3.28 14.40
N SER A 116 -3.05 4.45 14.25
CA SER A 116 -4.37 4.67 14.84
C SER A 116 -5.41 3.68 14.34
N ALA A 117 -5.33 3.29 13.05
CA ALA A 117 -6.20 2.27 12.47
C ALA A 117 -6.03 0.90 13.15
N TYR A 118 -4.79 0.42 13.34
CA TYR A 118 -4.57 -0.86 14.02
C TYR A 118 -5.04 -0.81 15.47
N ARG A 119 -4.64 0.23 16.22
CA ARG A 119 -5.04 0.38 17.63
C ARG A 119 -6.55 0.46 17.80
N SER A 120 -7.25 1.14 16.91
CA SER A 120 -8.71 1.26 16.96
C SER A 120 -9.40 -0.07 16.68
N VAL A 121 -8.91 -0.83 15.69
CA VAL A 121 -9.40 -2.19 15.41
C VAL A 121 -9.19 -3.11 16.62
N VAL A 122 -8.01 -3.09 17.22
CA VAL A 122 -7.72 -3.89 18.42
C VAL A 122 -8.59 -3.48 19.61
N ALA A 123 -8.70 -2.18 19.88
CA ALA A 123 -9.55 -1.66 20.96
C ALA A 123 -11.01 -2.09 20.79
N HIS A 124 -11.55 -1.94 19.58
CA HIS A 124 -12.93 -2.33 19.31
C HIS A 124 -13.15 -3.84 19.49
N PHE A 125 -12.42 -4.67 18.74
CA PHE A 125 -12.70 -6.10 18.67
C PHE A 125 -12.15 -6.93 19.84
N GLN A 126 -11.05 -6.51 20.49
CA GLN A 126 -10.49 -7.24 21.64
C GLN A 126 -10.90 -6.64 22.99
N GLN A 127 -11.14 -5.34 23.07
CA GLN A 127 -11.39 -4.64 24.33
C GLN A 127 -12.86 -4.18 24.47
N GLY A 128 -13.67 -4.34 23.42
CA GLY A 128 -15.08 -3.96 23.42
C GLY A 128 -15.31 -2.45 23.39
N THR A 129 -14.30 -1.65 23.04
CA THR A 129 -14.41 -0.18 22.97
C THR A 129 -15.34 0.21 21.82
N PRO A 130 -16.42 0.99 22.04
CA PRO A 130 -17.24 1.50 20.95
C PRO A 130 -16.42 2.27 19.93
N TRP A 131 -16.76 2.21 18.63
CA TRP A 131 -15.98 2.89 17.59
C TRP A 131 -15.82 4.39 17.85
N SER A 132 -16.86 5.05 18.37
CA SER A 132 -16.87 6.47 18.72
C SER A 132 -15.84 6.88 19.78
N GLU A 133 -15.34 5.93 20.56
CA GLU A 133 -14.30 6.12 21.60
C GLU A 133 -12.91 5.65 21.14
N THR A 134 -12.77 5.18 19.89
CA THR A 134 -11.48 4.73 19.39
C THR A 134 -10.60 5.89 18.89
N ALA A 135 -9.29 5.74 19.05
CA ALA A 135 -8.32 6.80 18.72
C ALA A 135 -8.38 7.30 17.26
N GLU A 136 -8.71 6.45 16.29
CA GLU A 136 -8.87 6.90 14.89
C GLU A 136 -10.20 7.62 14.67
N PHE A 137 -11.27 7.22 15.35
CA PHE A 137 -12.54 7.91 15.27
C PHE A 137 -12.43 9.34 15.80
N GLU A 138 -11.82 9.52 16.96
CA GLU A 138 -11.54 10.84 17.54
C GLU A 138 -10.76 11.73 16.57
N GLN A 139 -9.70 11.19 15.94
CA GLN A 139 -8.93 11.93 14.92
C GLN A 139 -9.77 12.36 13.71
N TYR A 140 -10.79 11.60 13.32
CA TYR A 140 -11.70 12.00 12.25
C TYR A 140 -12.78 12.96 12.73
N ARG A 141 -13.27 12.84 13.97
CA ARG A 141 -14.19 13.81 14.59
C ARG A 141 -13.56 15.20 14.67
N ASP A 142 -12.32 15.30 15.18
CA ASP A 142 -11.58 16.58 15.24
C ASP A 142 -11.47 17.24 13.85
N ARG A 143 -11.30 16.43 12.81
CA ARG A 143 -11.22 16.91 11.42
C ARG A 143 -12.58 17.35 10.88
N LEU A 144 -13.66 16.68 11.24
CA LEU A 144 -15.03 17.12 10.92
C LEU A 144 -15.33 18.46 11.59
N GLU A 145 -14.97 18.62 12.87
CA GLU A 145 -15.13 19.87 13.62
C GLU A 145 -14.31 21.01 13.01
N ALA A 146 -13.12 20.71 12.48
CA ALA A 146 -12.30 21.66 11.72
C ALA A 146 -12.86 21.98 10.31
N GLY A 147 -14.01 21.44 9.93
CA GLY A 147 -14.66 21.65 8.63
C GLY A 147 -14.04 20.85 7.48
N GLU A 148 -13.18 19.86 7.77
CA GLU A 148 -12.74 18.89 6.78
C GLU A 148 -13.84 17.84 6.51
N GLN A 149 -13.61 17.02 5.47
CA GLN A 149 -14.50 15.92 5.12
C GLN A 149 -13.71 14.61 5.05
N PRO A 150 -13.24 14.10 6.21
CA PRO A 150 -12.45 12.88 6.29
C PRO A 150 -13.25 11.72 5.68
N LYS A 151 -12.56 10.89 4.87
CA LYS A 151 -13.13 9.72 4.19
C LYS A 151 -14.38 9.96 3.32
N GLY A 152 -14.85 11.19 3.12
CA GLY A 152 -16.09 11.43 2.41
C GLY A 152 -17.18 12.01 3.29
N CYS A 153 -17.13 11.74 4.59
CA CYS A 153 -18.15 12.09 5.57
C CYS A 153 -18.19 13.60 5.80
N THR A 154 -19.39 14.10 6.03
CA THR A 154 -19.74 15.50 6.32
C THR A 154 -20.40 15.65 7.69
N THR A 155 -20.90 14.54 8.26
CA THR A 155 -21.47 14.47 9.60
C THR A 155 -20.79 13.38 10.42
N GLU A 156 -20.99 13.42 11.73
CA GLU A 156 -20.53 12.39 12.66
C GLU A 156 -21.31 11.07 12.45
N ASP A 157 -22.63 11.12 12.24
CA ASP A 157 -23.43 9.92 11.92
C ASP A 157 -22.92 9.18 10.66
N GLU A 158 -22.52 9.92 9.62
CA GLU A 158 -21.90 9.34 8.41
C GLU A 158 -20.54 8.71 8.70
N LEU A 159 -19.83 9.22 9.70
CA LEU A 159 -18.55 8.66 10.15
C LEU A 159 -18.78 7.40 11.00
N GLU A 160 -19.74 7.42 11.91
CA GLU A 160 -20.14 6.27 12.74
C GLU A 160 -20.60 5.09 11.89
N ALA A 161 -21.59 5.30 11.00
CA ALA A 161 -22.07 4.26 10.08
C ALA A 161 -20.92 3.67 9.25
N ARG A 162 -19.92 4.48 8.89
CA ARG A 162 -18.74 4.03 8.16
C ARG A 162 -17.82 3.13 9.00
N PHE A 163 -17.69 3.38 10.29
CA PHE A 163 -16.89 2.53 11.18
C PHE A 163 -17.64 1.24 11.50
N GLU A 164 -18.97 1.29 11.66
CA GLU A 164 -19.81 0.09 11.81
C GLU A 164 -19.73 -0.85 10.59
N GLU A 165 -19.48 -0.33 9.38
CA GLU A 165 -19.20 -1.18 8.21
C GLU A 165 -17.96 -2.09 8.42
N LEU A 166 -17.04 -1.74 9.33
CA LEU A 166 -15.86 -2.54 9.65
C LEU A 166 -16.22 -3.82 10.38
N ASP A 167 -17.29 -3.82 11.20
CA ASP A 167 -17.80 -5.03 11.87
C ASP A 167 -18.21 -6.07 10.84
N ALA A 168 -19.02 -5.64 9.88
CA ALA A 168 -19.44 -6.50 8.78
C ALA A 168 -18.25 -6.98 7.92
N ILE A 169 -17.17 -6.18 7.80
CA ILE A 169 -15.93 -6.63 7.13
C ILE A 169 -15.20 -7.67 7.97
N CYS A 170 -15.09 -7.46 9.28
CA CYS A 170 -14.44 -8.37 10.22
C CYS A 170 -15.15 -9.73 10.22
N ASP A 171 -16.46 -9.75 10.40
CA ASP A 171 -17.28 -10.97 10.41
C ASP A 171 -17.10 -11.79 9.13
N ARG A 172 -17.07 -11.11 7.98
CA ARG A 172 -16.86 -11.77 6.69
C ARG A 172 -15.46 -12.35 6.57
N ILE A 173 -14.42 -11.63 6.98
CA ILE A 173 -13.05 -12.15 6.93
C ILE A 173 -12.89 -13.32 7.91
N ALA A 174 -13.53 -13.26 9.08
CA ALA A 174 -13.52 -14.34 10.06
C ALA A 174 -14.25 -15.60 9.55
N THR A 175 -15.36 -15.43 8.83
CA THR A 175 -16.19 -16.54 8.35
C THR A 175 -15.69 -17.13 7.02
N ASP A 176 -15.42 -16.28 6.04
CA ASP A 176 -15.11 -16.69 4.66
C ASP A 176 -13.60 -16.71 4.36
N GLY A 177 -12.77 -16.25 5.30
CA GLY A 177 -11.38 -15.90 5.05
C GLY A 177 -11.23 -14.59 4.26
N TYR A 178 -9.98 -14.17 4.03
CA TYR A 178 -9.71 -12.94 3.29
C TYR A 178 -9.89 -13.15 1.77
N ARG A 179 -10.85 -12.43 1.18
CA ARG A 179 -11.10 -12.42 -0.27
C ARG A 179 -10.56 -11.17 -0.95
N SER A 180 -10.05 -11.32 -2.17
CA SER A 180 -9.55 -10.21 -2.97
C SER A 180 -10.68 -9.36 -3.54
N GLN A 181 -10.37 -8.12 -3.91
CA GLN A 181 -11.35 -7.21 -4.49
C GLN A 181 -11.96 -7.70 -5.81
N PRO A 182 -11.22 -8.31 -6.75
CA PRO A 182 -11.84 -8.93 -7.93
C PRO A 182 -12.83 -10.04 -7.59
N GLU A 183 -12.54 -10.87 -6.59
CA GLU A 183 -13.45 -11.95 -6.17
C GLU A 183 -14.74 -11.39 -5.59
N LEU A 184 -14.63 -10.43 -4.67
CA LEU A 184 -15.79 -9.71 -4.14
C LEU A 184 -16.59 -9.00 -5.24
N TRP A 185 -15.90 -8.46 -6.26
CA TRP A 185 -16.53 -7.79 -7.38
C TRP A 185 -17.36 -8.73 -8.26
N SER A 186 -16.85 -9.92 -8.52
CA SER A 186 -17.49 -10.94 -9.34
C SER A 186 -18.70 -11.54 -8.64
N ASP A 187 -18.57 -11.81 -7.34
CA ASP A 187 -19.58 -12.54 -6.58
C ASP A 187 -20.67 -11.65 -6.00
N ARG A 188 -20.36 -10.37 -5.74
CA ARG A 188 -21.28 -9.43 -5.08
C ARG A 188 -21.32 -8.10 -5.81
N PRO A 189 -22.19 -7.95 -6.83
CA PRO A 189 -22.39 -6.68 -7.52
C PRO A 189 -22.82 -5.54 -6.60
N GLU A 190 -23.48 -5.84 -5.46
CA GLU A 190 -23.85 -4.83 -4.46
C GLU A 190 -22.67 -4.30 -3.65
N TYR A 191 -21.59 -5.08 -3.50
CA TYR A 191 -20.32 -4.61 -2.91
C TYR A 191 -19.74 -3.42 -3.69
N GLN A 192 -20.08 -3.30 -4.97
CA GLN A 192 -19.72 -2.14 -5.79
C GLN A 192 -20.30 -0.82 -5.25
N ARG A 193 -21.39 -0.89 -4.45
CA ARG A 193 -22.12 0.23 -3.85
C ARG A 193 -21.59 0.69 -2.49
N THR A 194 -20.87 -0.15 -1.76
CA THR A 194 -20.31 0.20 -0.43
C THR A 194 -18.92 0.86 -0.51
N VAL A 195 -18.17 0.63 -1.59
CA VAL A 195 -16.81 1.20 -1.79
C VAL A 195 -16.84 2.69 -2.23
N PHE A 196 -17.95 3.40 -2.01
CA PHE A 196 -18.39 4.51 -2.87
C PHE A 196 -17.61 5.84 -2.81
N TYR A 197 -16.64 6.02 -1.91
CA TYR A 197 -15.94 7.31 -1.80
C TYR A 197 -14.68 7.46 -2.69
N LYS A 198 -14.33 6.45 -3.51
CA LYS A 198 -13.06 6.42 -4.28
C LYS A 198 -13.18 6.27 -5.81
N TRP A 199 -14.38 6.12 -6.36
CA TRP A 199 -14.56 5.87 -7.80
C TRP A 199 -13.96 6.95 -8.70
N ASP A 200 -13.95 8.19 -8.23
CA ASP A 200 -13.36 9.34 -8.92
C ASP A 200 -11.82 9.39 -8.86
N ARG A 201 -11.19 8.48 -8.10
CA ARG A 201 -9.76 8.51 -7.70
C ARG A 201 -8.98 7.26 -8.06
N THR A 202 -9.60 6.27 -8.69
CA THR A 202 -8.95 5.04 -9.11
C THR A 202 -9.08 4.80 -10.62
N ILE A 203 -8.20 3.97 -11.15
CA ILE A 203 -8.25 3.49 -12.55
C ILE A 203 -9.32 2.40 -12.67
N ASP A 204 -9.42 1.57 -11.64
CA ASP A 204 -10.36 0.47 -11.51
C ASP A 204 -10.59 0.24 -9.99
N PRO A 205 -11.84 0.11 -9.51
CA PRO A 205 -12.14 -0.20 -8.11
C PRO A 205 -11.54 -1.51 -7.60
N ARG A 206 -11.36 -2.51 -8.49
CA ARG A 206 -10.75 -3.80 -8.15
C ARG A 206 -9.30 -3.63 -7.67
N LEU A 207 -8.68 -2.48 -7.89
CA LEU A 207 -7.35 -2.14 -7.38
C LEU A 207 -7.36 -1.57 -5.96
N ASP A 208 -8.51 -1.52 -5.27
CA ASP A 208 -8.59 -1.11 -3.88
C ASP A 208 -8.17 -2.23 -2.93
N GLU A 209 -7.00 -2.81 -3.14
CA GLU A 209 -6.40 -3.81 -2.24
C GLU A 209 -5.61 -3.16 -1.11
N VAL A 210 -5.15 -3.97 -0.16
CA VAL A 210 -4.03 -3.60 0.71
C VAL A 210 -2.84 -3.28 -0.18
N THR A 211 -2.15 -2.17 0.10
CA THR A 211 -1.03 -1.73 -0.74
C THR A 211 0.25 -1.69 0.06
N VAL A 212 1.32 -2.18 -0.57
CA VAL A 212 2.66 -2.20 0.02
C VAL A 212 3.65 -1.47 -0.87
N SER A 213 4.76 -1.08 -0.28
CA SER A 213 5.99 -0.69 -0.97
C SER A 213 7.10 -1.63 -0.56
N ILE A 214 8.03 -1.92 -1.47
CA ILE A 214 9.15 -2.84 -1.18
C ILE A 214 10.42 -2.02 -0.94
N GLY A 215 10.96 -2.12 0.27
CA GLY A 215 12.18 -1.45 0.72
C GLY A 215 13.44 -1.94 0.01
N ARG A 216 14.59 -1.32 0.30
CA ARG A 216 15.88 -1.64 -0.36
C ARG A 216 16.35 -3.08 -0.22
N ASP A 217 15.89 -3.75 0.83
CA ASP A 217 16.23 -5.09 1.30
C ASP A 217 15.08 -6.10 1.09
N GLY A 218 14.03 -5.73 0.35
CA GLY A 218 12.87 -6.58 0.18
C GLY A 218 11.84 -6.49 1.30
N ARG A 219 12.03 -5.65 2.34
CA ARG A 219 11.01 -5.50 3.38
C ARG A 219 9.69 -4.99 2.80
N LEU A 220 8.60 -5.64 3.18
CA LEU A 220 7.24 -5.29 2.77
C LEU A 220 6.68 -4.24 3.74
N LEU A 221 6.46 -3.02 3.25
CA LEU A 221 6.01 -1.90 4.06
C LEU A 221 4.60 -1.48 3.67
N HIS A 222 3.68 -1.39 4.63
CA HIS A 222 2.33 -0.88 4.39
C HIS A 222 2.39 0.53 3.78
N SER A 223 1.49 0.84 2.85
CA SER A 223 1.54 2.07 2.06
C SER A 223 0.24 2.89 2.07
N ASP A 224 -0.42 3.07 0.92
CA ASP A 224 -1.45 4.10 0.71
C ASP A 224 -2.85 3.68 1.16
N ARG A 225 -3.13 2.37 1.19
CA ARG A 225 -4.48 1.83 1.30
C ARG A 225 -4.49 0.48 1.99
N GLY A 226 -5.60 0.25 2.70
CA GLY A 226 -5.93 -1.03 3.28
C GLY A 226 -5.65 -1.11 4.78
N ASP A 227 -5.50 0.02 5.46
CA ASP A 227 -5.14 0.09 6.88
C ASP A 227 -6.03 -0.80 7.76
N HIS A 228 -7.36 -0.58 7.74
CA HIS A 228 -8.33 -1.39 8.48
C HIS A 228 -8.33 -2.85 8.07
N ARG A 229 -8.27 -3.15 6.77
CA ARG A 229 -8.31 -4.53 6.29
C ARG A 229 -7.05 -5.31 6.65
N LEU A 230 -5.89 -4.66 6.65
CA LEU A 230 -4.65 -5.27 7.11
C LEU A 230 -4.66 -5.46 8.63
N ALA A 231 -5.18 -4.49 9.38
CA ALA A 231 -5.34 -4.62 10.83
C ALA A 231 -6.27 -5.79 11.20
N ILE A 232 -7.45 -5.87 10.59
CA ILE A 232 -8.40 -6.99 10.76
C ILE A 232 -7.76 -8.32 10.35
N ALA A 233 -7.07 -8.36 9.21
CA ALA A 233 -6.40 -9.60 8.77
C ALA A 233 -5.29 -10.06 9.72
N LYS A 234 -4.55 -9.14 10.34
CA LYS A 234 -3.57 -9.46 11.38
C LYS A 234 -4.25 -9.93 12.67
N LEU A 235 -5.30 -9.22 13.10
CA LEU A 235 -6.08 -9.57 14.29
C LEU A 235 -6.67 -10.99 14.20
N LEU A 236 -7.17 -11.37 13.03
CA LEU A 236 -7.74 -12.69 12.75
C LEU A 236 -6.71 -13.75 12.33
N GLU A 237 -5.41 -13.42 12.37
CA GLU A 237 -4.31 -14.33 12.00
C GLU A 237 -4.50 -14.97 10.61
N CYS A 238 -4.98 -14.19 9.64
CA CYS A 238 -5.19 -14.65 8.28
C CYS A 238 -3.88 -15.18 7.68
N ARG A 239 -3.91 -16.39 7.12
CA ARG A 239 -2.72 -17.02 6.50
C ARG A 239 -2.13 -16.19 5.36
N THR A 240 -2.99 -15.60 4.53
CA THR A 240 -2.57 -14.81 3.37
C THR A 240 -3.54 -13.68 3.06
N VAL A 241 -3.00 -12.54 2.62
CA VAL A 241 -3.77 -11.43 2.06
C VAL A 241 -3.22 -11.02 0.69
N PRO A 242 -4.10 -10.66 -0.27
CA PRO A 242 -3.68 -10.09 -1.54
C PRO A 242 -3.22 -8.65 -1.34
N VAL A 243 -2.01 -8.35 -1.80
CA VAL A 243 -1.45 -7.00 -1.80
C VAL A 243 -1.05 -6.52 -3.18
N LEU A 244 -1.12 -5.21 -3.39
CA LEU A 244 -0.61 -4.54 -4.58
C LEU A 244 0.64 -3.70 -4.26
N VAL A 245 1.68 -3.83 -5.09
CA VAL A 245 2.93 -3.09 -4.90
C VAL A 245 2.85 -1.71 -5.57
N ARG A 246 2.94 -0.65 -4.76
CA ARG A 246 2.91 0.76 -5.23
C ARG A 246 4.23 1.20 -5.83
N ARG A 247 5.33 0.96 -5.10
CA ARG A 247 6.69 1.31 -5.50
C ARG A 247 7.70 0.31 -4.96
N ARG A 248 8.84 0.24 -5.64
CA ARG A 248 10.01 -0.53 -5.25
C ARG A 248 11.19 0.41 -5.07
N HIS A 249 12.06 0.08 -4.13
CA HIS A 249 13.33 0.78 -3.98
C HIS A 249 14.26 0.45 -5.16
N ILE A 250 15.12 1.38 -5.57
CA ILE A 250 16.02 1.16 -6.72
C ILE A 250 16.99 -0.02 -6.49
N HIS A 251 17.51 -0.16 -5.27
CA HIS A 251 18.34 -1.32 -4.90
C HIS A 251 17.57 -2.65 -4.99
N TRP A 252 16.33 -2.70 -4.49
CA TRP A 252 15.50 -3.89 -4.66
C TRP A 252 15.25 -4.22 -6.13
N GLN A 253 14.97 -3.20 -6.95
CA GLN A 253 14.81 -3.38 -8.39
C GLN A 253 16.08 -3.94 -9.06
N SER A 254 17.26 -3.64 -8.52
CA SER A 254 18.53 -4.19 -9.01
C SER A 254 18.67 -5.67 -8.64
N ILE A 255 18.31 -6.06 -7.40
CA ILE A 255 18.25 -7.46 -6.96
C ILE A 255 17.27 -8.26 -7.84
N ARG A 256 16.08 -7.70 -8.12
CA ARG A 256 15.11 -8.34 -9.04
C ARG A 256 15.70 -8.58 -10.43
N ALA A 257 16.39 -7.58 -10.98
CA ALA A 257 16.98 -7.67 -12.31
C ALA A 257 18.10 -8.70 -12.37
N GLU A 258 18.90 -8.80 -11.29
CA GLU A 258 19.91 -9.85 -11.14
C GLU A 258 19.28 -11.24 -11.10
N ILE A 259 18.25 -11.44 -10.28
CA ILE A 259 17.52 -12.72 -10.20
C ILE A 259 16.89 -13.09 -11.54
N ALA A 260 16.26 -12.13 -12.22
CA ALA A 260 15.65 -12.36 -13.53
C ALA A 260 16.65 -12.67 -14.65
N ALA A 261 17.91 -12.24 -14.51
CA ALA A 261 18.96 -12.46 -15.51
C ALA A 261 19.80 -13.72 -15.26
N ALA A 262 19.79 -14.22 -14.01
CA ALA A 262 20.56 -15.40 -13.64
C ALA A 262 20.00 -16.67 -14.25
N THR A 263 20.89 -17.58 -14.67
CA THR A 263 20.50 -18.91 -15.17
C THR A 263 20.68 -20.00 -14.13
N ARG A 264 21.52 -19.74 -13.12
CA ARG A 264 21.83 -20.66 -12.02
C ARG A 264 21.96 -19.89 -10.71
N PRO A 265 21.71 -20.53 -9.55
CA PRO A 265 21.92 -19.90 -8.24
C PRO A 265 23.36 -19.43 -8.01
N SER A 266 24.35 -20.09 -8.62
CA SER A 266 25.76 -19.71 -8.55
C SER A 266 26.06 -18.33 -9.16
N ASP A 267 25.24 -17.89 -10.10
CA ASP A 267 25.42 -16.61 -10.83
C ASP A 267 24.99 -15.42 -9.97
N LEU A 268 24.27 -15.69 -8.87
CA LEU A 268 23.72 -14.68 -7.98
C LEU A 268 24.73 -14.27 -6.91
N THR A 269 24.70 -12.99 -6.57
CA THR A 269 25.30 -12.44 -5.36
C THR A 269 24.67 -13.08 -4.12
N ALA A 270 25.44 -13.10 -3.03
CA ALA A 270 24.95 -13.58 -1.73
C ALA A 270 23.74 -12.78 -1.21
N GLN A 271 23.55 -11.54 -1.69
CA GLN A 271 22.37 -10.76 -1.37
C GLN A 271 21.15 -11.25 -2.15
N ALA A 272 21.26 -11.41 -3.48
CA ALA A 272 20.16 -11.89 -4.29
C ALA A 272 19.71 -13.32 -3.93
N ARG A 273 20.65 -14.23 -3.63
CA ARG A 273 20.32 -15.60 -3.18
C ARG A 273 19.45 -15.63 -1.94
N ARG A 274 19.69 -14.73 -0.97
CA ARG A 274 18.90 -14.64 0.26
C ARG A 274 17.44 -14.25 0.03
N HIS A 275 17.10 -13.78 -1.17
CA HIS A 275 15.78 -13.27 -1.50
C HIS A 275 15.01 -14.12 -2.51
N LEU A 276 15.49 -15.32 -2.87
CA LEU A 276 14.81 -16.20 -3.85
C LEU A 276 13.35 -16.49 -3.47
N GLU A 277 13.08 -16.77 -2.19
CA GLU A 277 11.71 -16.99 -1.69
C GLU A 277 10.87 -15.72 -1.52
N HIS A 278 11.39 -14.55 -1.87
CA HIS A 278 10.63 -13.33 -1.71
C HIS A 278 9.44 -13.31 -2.69
N PRO A 279 8.21 -13.02 -2.22
CA PRO A 279 6.98 -13.17 -3.03
C PRO A 279 6.97 -12.33 -4.31
N ASP A 280 7.76 -11.26 -4.35
CA ASP A 280 7.91 -10.41 -5.54
C ASP A 280 8.76 -11.09 -6.64
N VAL A 281 9.73 -11.95 -6.30
CA VAL A 281 10.73 -12.51 -7.24
C VAL A 281 10.66 -14.03 -7.44
N ARG A 282 10.00 -14.77 -6.56
CA ARG A 282 9.93 -16.24 -6.63
C ARG A 282 9.44 -16.76 -7.99
N ASP A 283 8.55 -16.02 -8.66
CA ASP A 283 8.00 -16.41 -9.98
C ASP A 283 8.92 -15.97 -11.15
N LEU A 284 10.10 -15.41 -10.87
CA LEU A 284 11.08 -14.99 -11.88
C LEU A 284 12.14 -16.06 -12.15
N HIS A 285 12.20 -17.13 -11.36
CA HIS A 285 13.19 -18.20 -11.50
C HIS A 285 12.55 -19.56 -11.25
N GLU A 286 13.23 -20.61 -11.72
CA GLU A 286 12.86 -22.01 -11.49
C GLU A 286 13.86 -22.74 -10.57
N PHE A 287 14.71 -21.98 -9.86
CA PHE A 287 15.69 -22.56 -8.96
C PHE A 287 15.00 -23.35 -7.83
N GLU A 288 15.25 -24.66 -7.77
CA GLU A 288 14.92 -25.46 -6.59
C GLU A 288 15.90 -25.09 -5.47
N LEU A 289 15.39 -24.59 -4.35
CA LEU A 289 16.21 -24.44 -3.16
C LEU A 289 16.48 -25.83 -2.58
N SER A 290 17.67 -26.36 -2.80
CA SER A 290 18.09 -27.57 -2.10
C SER A 290 18.18 -27.26 -0.60
N ALA A 291 17.56 -28.08 0.24
CA ALA A 291 17.55 -27.95 1.71
C ALA A 291 18.97 -27.92 2.34
N THR A 292 20.01 -28.19 1.56
CA THR A 292 21.40 -28.41 1.97
C THR A 292 22.19 -27.15 2.36
N GLU A 293 21.73 -25.94 2.05
CA GLU A 293 22.47 -24.70 2.41
C GLU A 293 22.10 -24.14 3.80
N THR A 294 21.12 -24.73 4.49
CA THR A 294 20.73 -24.28 5.85
C THR A 294 21.60 -24.90 6.95
N GLU A 295 22.20 -26.08 6.72
CA GLU A 295 23.00 -26.79 7.74
C GLU A 295 24.47 -26.30 7.85
N THR A 296 25.03 -25.71 6.80
CA THR A 296 26.43 -25.25 6.83
C THR A 296 26.65 -23.99 7.66
N ALA A 297 25.60 -23.23 7.96
CA ALA A 297 25.66 -22.10 8.89
C ALA A 297 25.52 -22.52 10.38
N ALA A 298 24.96 -23.70 10.66
CA ALA A 298 24.72 -24.19 12.02
C ALA A 298 25.89 -25.01 12.60
N THR A 299 26.84 -25.47 11.77
CA THR A 299 27.86 -26.45 12.18
C THR A 299 29.27 -25.86 12.39
N SER A 300 29.45 -24.54 12.32
CA SER A 300 30.76 -23.88 12.53
C SER A 300 30.96 -23.30 13.94
N GLY A 301 30.05 -23.60 14.88
CA GLY A 301 30.03 -23.00 16.21
C GLY A 301 30.08 -23.98 17.38
N ASP A 302 30.86 -25.06 17.34
CA ASP A 302 31.31 -25.70 18.59
C ASP A 302 32.55 -26.58 18.39
N ARG A 303 33.72 -26.06 18.78
CA ARG A 303 34.87 -26.86 19.21
C ARG A 303 35.62 -26.09 20.29
N SER A 304 35.20 -26.28 21.55
CA SER A 304 36.12 -26.18 22.69
C SER A 304 36.66 -27.57 23.03
N PRO A 305 37.98 -27.71 23.31
CA PRO A 305 38.58 -29.00 23.62
C PRO A 305 38.34 -29.38 25.08
N ALA A 306 37.97 -30.65 25.29
CA ALA A 306 37.86 -31.26 26.60
C ALA A 306 39.21 -31.29 27.33
N THR A 307 39.17 -30.89 28.60
CA THR A 307 40.22 -31.10 29.60
C THR A 307 40.41 -32.60 29.86
N VAL A 308 41.67 -33.04 29.82
CA VAL A 308 42.11 -34.38 30.24
C VAL A 308 42.52 -34.29 31.71
N ASP A 309 41.85 -35.05 32.57
CA ASP A 309 42.33 -35.40 33.90
C ASP A 309 43.16 -36.68 33.80
N GLU A 310 44.45 -36.58 34.11
CA GLU A 310 45.28 -37.52 34.89
C GLU A 310 46.54 -36.81 35.38
#